data_AF-A0A9D8EFM6-F1
#
_entry.id   AF-A0A9D8EFM6-F1
#
_cell.length_a   1.000
_cell.length_b   1.000
_cell.length_c   1.000
_cell.angle_alpha   90.00
_cell.angle_beta   90.00
_cell.angle_gamma   90.00
#
_symmetry.space_group_name_H-M   'P 1'
#
loop_
_entity.id
_entity.type
_entity.pdbx_description
1 polymer ?
#
loop_
_entity_poly.entity_id
_entity_poly.type
_entity_poly.pdbx_seq_one_letter_code
_entity_poly.pdbx_strand_id
1 'polypeptide(L)'
;MGKKYLIRIADEKLKLSLETSGAVLIVGPKWCGKTRTAEEAAASIIYMQDPDHAQEYKLLADTRPSKLLEGKPPRLVDEWQTAPVLWNAVR
;
A
#
# COMPACT_ATOMS: atom_id res chain seq x y z
N MET A 1 -12.33 1.08 23.18
CA MET A 1 -11.48 2.25 22.88
C MET A 1 -10.16 1.74 22.34
N GLY A 2 -9.92 1.84 21.03
CA GLY A 2 -8.68 1.34 20.41
C GLY A 2 -7.46 2.08 20.94
N LYS A 3 -6.33 1.39 21.09
CA LYS A 3 -5.06 2.04 21.48
C LYS A 3 -4.70 3.10 20.43
N LYS A 4 -4.44 4.32 20.91
CA LYS A 4 -3.92 5.43 20.09
C LYS A 4 -2.61 5.00 19.44
N TYR A 5 -2.46 5.26 18.14
CA TYR A 5 -1.20 5.02 17.43
C TYR A 5 -0.07 5.85 18.08
N LEU A 6 1.08 5.22 18.29
CA LEU A 6 2.28 5.89 18.77
C LEU A 6 3.18 6.16 17.57
N ILE A 7 3.56 7.43 17.38
CA ILE A 7 4.42 7.86 16.29
C ILE A 7 5.74 7.09 16.36
N ARG A 8 6.17 6.58 15.20
CA ARG A 8 7.40 5.82 15.02
C ARG A 8 8.40 6.63 14.21
N ILE A 9 9.68 6.31 14.39
CA ILE A 9 10.79 6.91 13.63
C ILE A 9 10.59 6.73 12.11
N ALA A 10 9.96 5.63 11.68
CA ALA A 10 9.70 5.35 10.27
C ALA A 10 8.65 6.29 9.64
N ASP A 11 7.79 6.93 10.43
CA ASP A 11 6.66 7.72 9.92
C ASP A 11 7.15 9.00 9.24
N GLU A 12 8.12 9.71 9.84
CA GLU A 12 8.74 10.90 9.24
C GLU A 12 9.50 10.54 7.96
N LYS A 13 10.21 9.40 7.96
CA LYS A 13 10.93 8.92 6.78
C LYS A 13 9.97 8.57 5.65
N LEU A 14 8.85 7.91 5.95
CA LEU A 14 7.82 7.59 4.97
C LEU A 14 7.19 8.86 4.41
N LYS A 15 6.83 9.82 5.28
CA LYS A 15 6.27 11.11 4.87
C LYS A 15 7.20 11.85 3.89
N LEU A 16 8.47 12.01 4.24
CA LEU A 16 9.45 12.66 3.35
C LEU A 16 9.60 11.91 2.01
N SER A 17 9.60 10.57 2.04
CA SER A 17 9.70 9.76 0.83
C SER A 17 8.48 9.94 -0.09
N LEU A 18 7.27 10.03 0.48
CA LEU A 18 6.03 10.29 -0.25
C LEU A 18 5.94 11.71 -0.82
N GLU A 19 6.54 12.70 -0.15
CA GLU A 19 6.60 14.09 -0.64
C GLU A 19 7.57 14.27 -1.81
N THR A 20 8.54 13.36 -1.96
CA THR A 20 9.64 13.47 -2.93
C THR A 20 9.60 12.42 -4.04
N SER A 21 8.82 11.35 -3.88
CA SER A 21 8.74 10.22 -4.82
C SER A 21 7.29 9.91 -5.19
N GLY A 22 7.05 9.55 -6.45
CA GLY A 22 5.72 9.13 -6.93
C GLY A 22 5.23 7.83 -6.29
N ALA A 23 6.15 6.99 -5.81
CA ALA A 23 5.84 5.79 -5.05
C ALA A 23 6.96 5.42 -4.06
N VAL A 24 6.58 4.70 -3.01
CA VAL A 24 7.49 4.25 -1.95
C VAL A 24 7.27 2.76 -1.69
N LEU A 25 8.33 1.96 -1.81
CA LEU A 25 8.33 0.55 -1.43
C LEU A 25 8.77 0.40 0.03
N ILE A 26 7.91 -0.16 0.88
CA ILE A 26 8.21 -0.41 2.29
C ILE A 26 8.63 -1.88 2.48
N VAL A 27 9.88 -2.11 2.86
CA VAL A 27 10.45 -3.46 3.09
C VAL A 27 10.89 -3.67 4.53
N GLY A 28 10.87 -4.93 4.97
CA GLY A 28 11.34 -5.32 6.30
C GLY A 28 10.71 -6.63 6.80
N PRO A 29 11.18 -7.17 7.94
CA PRO A 29 10.73 -8.44 8.48
C PRO A 29 9.21 -8.52 8.72
N LYS A 30 8.66 -9.73 8.79
CA LYS A 30 7.26 -9.91 9.21
C LYS A 30 7.07 -9.35 10.63
N TRP A 31 5.89 -8.79 10.89
CA TRP A 31 5.47 -8.24 12.19
C TRP A 31 6.28 -7.07 12.75
N CYS A 32 7.14 -6.41 11.96
CA CYS A 32 7.80 -5.17 12.38
C CYS A 32 6.92 -3.90 12.23
N GLY A 33 5.66 -4.05 11.80
CA GLY A 33 4.69 -2.95 11.77
C GLY A 33 4.65 -2.14 10.47
N LYS A 34 5.22 -2.63 9.36
CA LYS A 34 5.22 -1.97 8.04
C LYS A 34 3.82 -1.54 7.59
N THR A 35 2.90 -2.50 7.48
CA THR A 35 1.52 -2.26 7.06
C THR A 35 0.87 -1.22 7.97
N ARG A 36 1.05 -1.33 9.29
CA ARG A 36 0.50 -0.35 10.23
C ARG A 36 1.05 1.07 10.05
N THR A 37 2.35 1.23 9.77
CA THR A 37 2.95 2.55 9.47
C THR A 37 2.43 3.08 8.13
N ALA A 38 2.25 2.22 7.13
CA ALA A 38 1.72 2.61 5.84
C ALA A 38 0.23 3.02 5.90
N GLU A 39 -0.58 2.30 6.68
CA GLU A 39 -1.99 2.59 6.96
C GLU A 39 -2.17 3.98 7.58
N GLU A 40 -1.29 4.35 8.53
CA GLU A 40 -1.34 5.67 9.18
C GLU A 40 -1.07 6.82 8.20
N ALA A 41 -0.24 6.59 7.17
CA ALA A 41 0.09 7.60 6.16
C ALA A 41 -0.89 7.61 4.96
N ALA A 42 -1.66 6.54 4.75
CA ALA A 42 -2.48 6.34 3.58
C ALA A 42 -3.83 7.08 3.66
N ALA A 43 -4.23 7.74 2.57
CA ALA A 43 -5.57 8.31 2.39
C ALA A 43 -6.56 7.32 1.78
N SER A 44 -6.06 6.23 1.18
CA SER A 44 -6.86 5.09 0.72
C SER A 44 -6.02 3.82 0.71
N ILE A 45 -6.68 2.66 0.83
CA ILE A 45 -6.01 1.36 0.98
C ILE A 45 -6.67 0.35 0.04
N ILE A 46 -5.87 -0.56 -0.51
CA ILE A 46 -6.31 -1.81 -1.11
C ILE A 46 -5.48 -2.96 -0.54
N TYR A 47 -6.18 -3.99 -0.05
CA TYR A 47 -5.58 -5.24 0.41
C TYR A 47 -5.74 -6.27 -0.69
N MET A 48 -4.66 -6.59 -1.41
CA MET A 48 -4.72 -7.50 -2.56
C MET A 48 -5.14 -8.93 -2.20
N GLN A 49 -4.96 -9.32 -0.92
CA GLN A 49 -5.31 -10.63 -0.39
C GLN A 49 -6.61 -10.62 0.42
N ASP A 50 -7.43 -9.58 0.31
CA ASP A 50 -8.77 -9.56 0.90
C ASP A 50 -9.57 -10.78 0.41
N PRO A 51 -10.03 -11.71 1.28
CA PRO A 51 -10.72 -12.92 0.87
C PRO A 51 -11.94 -12.68 -0.01
N ASP A 52 -12.63 -11.55 0.20
CA ASP A 52 -13.86 -11.22 -0.53
C ASP A 52 -13.58 -10.66 -1.93
N HIS A 53 -12.37 -10.11 -2.16
CA HIS A 53 -12.02 -9.38 -3.38
C HIS A 53 -10.77 -9.91 -4.11
N ALA A 54 -10.01 -10.84 -3.55
CA ALA A 54 -8.71 -11.27 -4.08
C ALA A 54 -8.79 -11.78 -5.53
N GLN A 55 -9.85 -12.53 -5.87
CA GLN A 55 -10.05 -13.03 -7.24
C GLN A 55 -10.34 -11.89 -8.23
N GLU A 56 -11.18 -10.95 -7.84
CA GLU A 56 -11.51 -9.76 -8.64
C GLU A 56 -10.26 -8.89 -8.86
N TYR A 57 -9.50 -8.62 -7.81
CA TYR A 57 -8.27 -7.84 -7.89
C TYR A 57 -7.22 -8.51 -8.77
N LYS A 58 -7.10 -9.83 -8.72
CA LYS A 58 -6.20 -10.56 -9.61
C LYS A 58 -6.61 -10.40 -11.08
N LEU A 59 -7.91 -10.54 -11.40
CA LEU A 59 -8.42 -10.32 -12.74
C LEU A 59 -8.19 -8.88 -13.22
N LEU A 60 -8.40 -7.89 -12.34
CA LEU A 60 -8.15 -6.48 -12.65
C LEU A 60 -6.66 -6.20 -12.88
N ALA A 61 -5.77 -6.85 -12.15
CA ALA A 61 -4.33 -6.71 -12.36
C ALA A 61 -3.94 -7.18 -13.78
N ASP A 62 -4.49 -8.31 -14.23
CA ASP A 62 -4.17 -8.89 -15.54
C ASP A 62 -4.78 -8.11 -16.70
N THR A 63 -5.96 -7.52 -16.51
CA THR A 63 -6.73 -6.88 -17.59
C THR A 63 -6.60 -5.35 -17.63
N ARG A 64 -6.61 -4.69 -16.46
CA ARG A 64 -6.59 -3.23 -16.34
C ARG A 64 -5.94 -2.80 -15.00
N PRO A 65 -4.62 -2.95 -14.84
CA PRO A 65 -3.93 -2.72 -13.57
C PRO A 65 -4.07 -1.29 -13.04
N SER A 66 -4.28 -0.30 -13.92
CA SER A 66 -4.52 1.09 -13.53
C SER A 66 -5.72 1.25 -12.58
N LYS A 67 -6.72 0.37 -12.66
CA LYS A 67 -7.90 0.41 -11.78
C LYS A 67 -7.56 0.15 -10.32
N LEU A 68 -6.59 -0.71 -10.05
CA LEU A 68 -6.15 -1.02 -8.68
C LEU A 68 -5.41 0.16 -8.03
N LEU A 69 -4.85 1.05 -8.86
CA LEU A 69 -4.15 2.27 -8.44
C LEU A 69 -5.11 3.46 -8.25
N GLU A 70 -6.38 3.36 -8.66
CA GLU A 70 -7.37 4.41 -8.43
C GLU A 70 -7.72 4.54 -6.94
N GLY A 71 -7.59 5.74 -6.40
CA GLY A 71 -7.88 6.05 -4.99
C GLY A 71 -7.28 7.39 -4.57
N LYS A 72 -7.58 7.84 -3.35
CA LYS A 72 -6.99 9.06 -2.81
C LYS A 72 -5.50 8.83 -2.51
N PRO A 73 -4.58 9.67 -3.02
CA PRO A 73 -3.17 9.60 -2.64
C PRO A 73 -2.94 10.17 -1.23
N PRO A 74 -1.97 9.66 -0.46
CA PRO A 74 -1.18 8.46 -0.72
C PRO A 74 -2.04 7.18 -0.65
N ARG A 75 -1.85 6.25 -1.60
CA ARG A 75 -2.60 4.99 -1.65
C ARG A 75 -1.70 3.83 -1.24
N LEU A 76 -2.12 3.07 -0.23
CA LEU A 76 -1.46 1.83 0.16
C LEU A 76 -1.96 0.68 -0.71
N VAL A 77 -1.04 -0.01 -1.37
CA VAL A 77 -1.27 -1.31 -2.03
C VAL A 77 -0.56 -2.37 -1.20
N ASP A 78 -1.29 -3.02 -0.30
CA ASP A 78 -0.73 -4.07 0.56
C ASP A 78 -0.68 -5.40 -0.20
N GLU A 79 0.39 -6.17 0.03
CA GLU A 79 0.66 -7.44 -0.67
C GLU A 79 0.66 -7.33 -2.21
N TRP A 80 1.21 -6.23 -2.74
CA TRP A 80 1.33 -5.97 -4.20
C TRP A 80 2.01 -7.09 -4.98
N GLN A 81 2.86 -7.90 -4.34
CA GLN A 81 3.60 -9.01 -4.95
C GLN A 81 2.67 -10.08 -5.54
N THR A 82 1.41 -10.13 -5.11
CA THR A 82 0.36 -10.96 -5.70
C THR A 82 0.04 -10.57 -7.15
N ALA A 83 0.35 -9.33 -7.54
CA ALA A 83 0.17 -8.77 -8.87
C ALA A 83 1.41 -7.96 -9.32
N PRO A 84 2.52 -8.63 -9.71
CA PRO A 84 3.78 -7.96 -10.03
C PRO A 84 3.69 -6.90 -11.14
N VAL A 85 2.70 -7.01 -12.03
CA VAL A 85 2.40 -6.03 -13.08
C VAL A 85 2.15 -4.62 -12.54
N LEU A 86 1.70 -4.50 -11.28
CA LEU A 86 1.51 -3.22 -10.62
C LEU A 86 2.81 -2.41 -10.50
N TRP A 87 3.97 -3.07 -10.41
CA TRP A 87 5.27 -2.41 -10.37
C TRP A 87 5.50 -1.52 -11.60
N ASN A 88 5.11 -2.00 -12.78
CA ASN A 88 5.26 -1.25 -14.03
C ASN A 88 4.11 -0.24 -14.26
N ALA A 89 2.98 -0.43 -13.58
CA ALA A 89 1.82 0.44 -13.70
C ALA A 89 1.95 1.71 -12.83
N VAL A 90 2.71 1.62 -11.73
CA VAL A 90 3.09 2.76 -10.90
C VAL A 90 4.06 3.66 -11.67
N ARG A 91 3.77 4.96 -11.73
CA ARG A 91 4.58 5.98 -12.42
C ARG A 91 4.83 7.17 -11.51
#